data_AF-A0A199UUN2-F1
#
_entry.id   AF-A0A199UUN2-F1
#
_cell.length_a   1.000
_cell.length_b   1.000
_cell.length_c   1.000
_cell.angle_alpha   90.00
_cell.angle_beta   90.00
_cell.angle_gamma   90.00
#
_symmetry.space_group_name_H-M   'P 1'
#
loop_
_entity.id
_entity.type
_entity.pdbx_description
1 polymer ?
#
loop_
_entity_poly.entity_id
_entity_poly.type
_entity_poly.pdbx_seq_one_letter_code
_entity_poly.pdbx_strand_id
1 'polypeptide(L)'
;MFYRCSFEGYQDTLYAHSYKQFYRECRITGTVDFIFGDAAAVFQFCLFLTCRPLPHQVNTITAQGRDDIRRNTGFTLQNCNISADSDLALYIEHIHS
;
A
#
# COMPACT_ATOMS: atom_id res chain seq x y z
N MET A 1 -4.31 15.84 3.63
CA MET A 1 -5.48 15.01 3.26
C MET A 1 -5.40 14.80 1.76
N PHE A 2 -5.60 13.57 1.29
CA PHE A 2 -5.71 13.24 -0.13
C PHE A 2 -7.08 12.60 -0.39
N TYR A 3 -7.73 13.04 -1.46
CA TYR A 3 -9.06 12.57 -1.84
C TYR A 3 -9.09 12.31 -3.34
N ARG A 4 -9.46 11.09 -3.74
CA ARG A 4 -9.51 10.67 -5.16
C ARG A 4 -8.20 10.91 -5.91
N CYS A 5 -7.08 10.62 -5.25
CA CYS A 5 -5.75 10.64 -5.85
C CYS A 5 -5.31 9.23 -6.26
N SER A 6 -4.42 9.15 -7.24
CA SER A 6 -3.68 7.92 -7.56
C SER A 6 -2.23 8.09 -7.13
N PHE A 7 -1.68 7.09 -6.44
CA PHE A 7 -0.28 6.98 -6.10
C PHE A 7 0.25 5.70 -6.76
N GLU A 8 1.14 5.85 -7.73
CA GLU A 8 1.54 4.76 -8.62
C GLU A 8 3.05 4.59 -8.60
N GLY A 9 3.49 3.36 -8.35
CA GLY A 9 4.90 3.00 -8.30
C GLY A 9 5.07 1.49 -8.16
N TYR A 10 6.26 1.06 -7.73
CA TYR A 10 6.60 -0.33 -7.44
C TYR A 10 6.97 -0.43 -5.95
N GLN A 11 8.27 -0.54 -5.65
CA GLN A 11 8.77 -0.50 -4.28
C GLN A 11 8.71 0.93 -3.72
N ASP A 12 8.35 1.05 -2.44
CA ASP A 12 8.37 2.33 -1.70
C ASP A 12 7.52 3.45 -2.36
N THR A 13 6.33 3.11 -2.86
CA THR A 13 5.47 4.05 -3.63
C THR A 13 4.99 5.25 -2.80
N LEU A 14 4.44 5.01 -1.61
CA LEU A 14 3.87 6.05 -0.77
C LEU A 14 4.60 6.13 0.57
N TYR A 15 5.43 7.17 0.71
CA TYR A 15 6.09 7.47 1.98
C TYR A 15 5.15 8.25 2.92
N ALA A 16 4.34 7.52 3.69
CA ALA A 16 3.57 8.05 4.81
C ALA A 16 4.52 8.35 6.01
N HIS A 17 5.40 9.33 5.81
CA HIS A 17 6.57 9.59 6.65
C HIS A 17 6.24 9.85 8.13
N SER A 18 5.41 10.84 8.43
CA SER A 18 5.17 11.30 9.81
C SER A 18 3.84 12.05 9.96
N TYR A 19 3.50 12.39 11.21
CA TYR A 19 2.30 13.11 11.61
C TYR A 19 0.99 12.40 11.26
N LYS A 20 -0.13 13.12 11.39
CA LYS A 20 -1.48 12.63 11.11
C LYS A 20 -1.80 12.79 9.64
N GLN A 21 -2.22 11.71 9.00
CA GLN A 21 -2.53 11.70 7.57
C GLN A 21 -3.86 11.01 7.31
N PHE A 22 -4.57 11.46 6.27
CA PHE A 22 -5.84 10.88 5.86
C PHE A 22 -5.91 10.76 4.34
N TYR A 23 -6.21 9.56 3.87
CA TYR A 23 -6.35 9.17 2.49
C TYR A 23 -7.74 8.58 2.29
N ARG A 24 -8.53 9.14 1.38
CA ARG A 24 -9.91 8.71 1.16
C ARG A 24 -10.22 8.53 -0.31
N GLU A 25 -10.85 7.41 -0.67
CA GLU A 25 -11.20 7.07 -2.07
C GLU A 25 -9.96 7.17 -3.00
N CYS A 26 -8.76 6.87 -2.48
CA CYS A 26 -7.53 6.90 -3.26
C CYS A 26 -7.24 5.52 -3.86
N ARG A 27 -6.51 5.50 -4.97
CA ARG A 27 -5.88 4.30 -5.53
C ARG A 27 -4.39 4.34 -5.17
N ILE A 28 -3.85 3.23 -4.67
CA ILE A 28 -2.43 3.06 -4.41
C ILE A 28 -1.97 1.76 -5.05
N THR A 29 -0.95 1.82 -5.91
CA THR A 29 -0.39 0.63 -6.59
C THR A 29 1.06 0.41 -6.17
N GLY A 30 1.51 -0.84 -6.13
CA GLY A 30 2.93 -1.13 -5.90
C GLY A 30 3.25 -2.61 -5.69
N THR A 31 4.51 -2.88 -5.35
CA THR A 31 5.02 -4.25 -5.14
C THR A 31 5.46 -4.48 -3.70
N VAL A 32 6.66 -4.05 -3.35
CA VAL A 32 7.28 -4.23 -2.04
C VAL A 32 7.10 -2.97 -1.22
N ASP A 33 6.58 -3.10 0.00
CA ASP A 33 6.49 -2.06 1.02
C ASP A 33 5.88 -0.76 0.49
N PHE A 34 4.92 -0.87 -0.43
CA PHE A 34 4.51 0.27 -1.24
C PHE A 34 3.72 1.34 -0.47
N ILE A 35 3.42 1.09 0.81
CA ILE A 35 3.05 2.09 1.81
C ILE A 35 4.00 1.93 3.00
N PHE A 36 4.84 2.92 3.24
CA PHE A 36 5.87 2.83 4.27
C PHE A 36 6.00 4.12 5.08
N GLY A 37 6.64 4.01 6.24
CA GLY A 37 6.90 5.14 7.15
C GLY A 37 6.24 4.98 8.52
N ASP A 38 6.16 6.09 9.25
CA ASP A 38 5.72 6.10 10.65
C ASP A 38 4.68 7.20 10.94
N ALA A 39 3.83 7.51 9.96
CA ALA A 39 2.67 8.36 10.20
C ALA A 39 1.60 7.66 11.06
N ALA A 40 0.75 8.47 11.71
CA ALA A 40 -0.59 8.07 12.12
C ALA A 40 -1.53 8.27 10.92
N ALA A 41 -1.62 7.27 10.05
CA ALA A 41 -2.32 7.38 8.77
C ALA A 41 -3.58 6.51 8.73
N VAL A 42 -4.69 7.09 8.30
CA VAL A 42 -5.93 6.35 8.02
C VAL A 42 -6.18 6.38 6.51
N PHE A 43 -6.34 5.19 5.95
CA PHE A 43 -6.78 4.95 4.58
C PHE A 43 -8.22 4.46 4.64
N GLN A 44 -9.15 5.18 4.02
CA GLN A 44 -10.57 4.86 4.08
C GLN A 44 -11.18 4.79 2.68
N PHE A 45 -11.88 3.70 2.38
CA PHE A 45 -12.46 3.45 1.04
C PHE A 45 -11.41 3.50 -0.09
N CYS A 46 -10.15 3.19 0.20
CA CYS A 46 -9.08 3.16 -0.79
C CYS A 46 -9.05 1.82 -1.52
N LEU A 47 -8.48 1.83 -2.73
CA LEU A 47 -8.15 0.65 -3.51
C LEU A 47 -6.62 0.47 -3.50
N PHE A 48 -6.15 -0.67 -3.00
CA PHE A 48 -4.75 -1.08 -3.05
C PHE A 48 -4.59 -2.16 -4.13
N LEU A 49 -3.65 -1.95 -5.05
CA LEU A 49 -3.39 -2.87 -6.16
C LEU A 49 -1.95 -3.36 -6.12
N THR A 50 -1.77 -4.67 -5.93
CA THR A 50 -0.45 -5.31 -5.98
C THR A 50 -0.05 -5.60 -7.42
N CYS A 51 1.04 -5.00 -7.88
CA CYS A 51 1.60 -5.24 -9.21
C CYS A 51 2.47 -6.50 -9.22
N ARG A 52 2.89 -6.95 -10.41
CA ARG A 52 3.81 -8.10 -10.52
C ARG A 52 5.18 -7.73 -9.95
N PRO A 53 5.70 -8.46 -8.94
CA PRO A 53 7.03 -8.20 -8.41
C PRO A 53 8.11 -8.76 -9.35
N LEU A 54 9.36 -8.36 -9.12
CA LEU A 54 10.50 -8.99 -9.79
C LEU A 54 10.68 -10.44 -9.30
N PRO A 55 11.39 -11.30 -10.05
CA PRO A 55 11.69 -12.67 -9.59
C PRO A 55 12.30 -12.67 -8.19
N HIS A 56 11.87 -13.63 -7.36
CA HIS A 56 12.28 -13.80 -5.96
C HIS A 56 11.88 -12.68 -4.99
N GLN A 57 11.09 -11.69 -5.42
CA GLN A 57 10.46 -10.73 -4.53
C GLN A 57 9.06 -11.19 -4.12
N VAL A 58 8.62 -10.71 -2.95
CA VAL A 58 7.27 -10.94 -2.41
C VAL A 58 6.61 -9.59 -2.24
N ASN A 59 5.35 -9.48 -2.68
CA ASN A 59 4.59 -8.26 -2.48
C ASN A 59 4.26 -8.05 -1.00
N THR A 60 4.46 -6.83 -0.53
CA THR A 60 4.09 -6.38 0.80
C THR A 60 3.40 -5.03 0.66
N ILE A 61 2.26 -4.87 1.34
CA ILE A 61 1.46 -3.64 1.23
C ILE A 61 2.03 -2.57 2.15
N THR A 62 2.39 -2.96 3.37
CA THR A 62 2.78 -2.01 4.42
C THR A 62 4.13 -2.36 5.04
N ALA A 63 5.00 -1.37 5.17
CA ALA A 63 6.15 -1.37 6.07
C ALA A 63 6.01 -0.24 7.09
N GLN A 64 5.25 -0.52 8.16
CA GLN A 64 5.03 0.44 9.24
C GLN A 64 6.26 0.45 10.17
N GLY A 65 6.83 1.64 10.38
CA GLY A 65 8.13 1.83 11.02
C GLY A 65 8.09 2.23 12.50
N ARG A 66 7.05 1.89 13.27
CA ARG A 66 6.99 2.25 14.69
C ARG A 66 8.04 1.47 15.48
N ASP A 67 8.97 2.20 16.06
CA ASP A 67 10.13 1.69 16.82
C ASP A 67 9.97 1.82 18.34
N ASP A 68 9.08 2.68 18.82
CA ASP A 68 8.79 2.91 20.24
C ASP A 68 7.29 2.73 20.51
N ILE A 69 6.95 1.90 21.50
CA ILE A 69 5.58 1.61 21.93
C ILE A 69 4.80 2.85 22.40
N ARG A 70 5.49 3.92 22.81
CA ARG A 70 4.92 5.20 23.25
C ARG A 70 4.49 6.09 22.08
N ARG A 71 4.90 5.77 20.85
CA ARG A 71 4.51 6.53 19.66
C ARG A 71 3.09 6.14 19.24
N ASN A 72 2.24 7.15 19.11
CA ASN A 72 0.86 7.01 18.67
C ASN A 72 0.76 7.04 17.14
N THR A 73 1.59 6.23 16.49
CA THR A 73 1.69 6.08 15.03
C THR A 73 1.21 4.70 14.61
N GLY A 74 0.89 4.55 13.32
CA GLY A 74 0.33 3.33 12.79
C GLY A 74 -0.54 3.60 11.56
N PHE A 75 -0.72 2.56 10.76
CA PHE A 75 -1.57 2.60 9.58
C PHE A 75 -2.88 1.88 9.86
N THR A 76 -4.00 2.54 9.56
CA THR A 76 -5.34 1.95 9.62
C THR A 76 -5.89 1.87 8.22
N LEU A 77 -6.27 0.66 7.78
CA LEU A 77 -6.95 0.43 6.52
C LEU A 77 -8.40 0.09 6.85
N GLN A 78 -9.33 0.99 6.53
CA GLN A 78 -10.75 0.85 6.88
C GLN A 78 -11.61 0.87 5.62
N ASN A 79 -12.42 -0.18 5.43
CA ASN A 79 -13.31 -0.32 4.28
C ASN A 79 -12.59 -0.19 2.93
N CYS A 80 -11.32 -0.61 2.88
CA CYS A 80 -10.53 -0.60 1.67
C CYS A 80 -10.69 -1.93 0.90
N ASN A 81 -10.40 -1.90 -0.39
CA ASN A 81 -10.24 -3.10 -1.21
C ASN A 81 -8.74 -3.34 -1.47
N ILE A 82 -8.31 -4.59 -1.40
CA ILE A 82 -6.95 -5.03 -1.70
C ILE A 82 -7.07 -6.12 -2.77
N SER A 83 -6.46 -5.91 -3.93
CA SER A 83 -6.55 -6.83 -5.07
C SER A 83 -5.26 -6.85 -5.88
N ALA A 84 -5.11 -7.82 -6.78
CA ALA A 84 -4.04 -7.82 -7.77
C ALA A 84 -4.31 -6.78 -8.86
N ASP A 85 -3.27 -6.08 -9.32
CA ASP A 85 -3.33 -5.37 -10.60
C ASP A 85 -3.31 -6.38 -11.76
N SER A 86 -3.61 -5.90 -12.96
CA SER A 86 -3.84 -6.72 -14.15
C SER A 86 -2.61 -7.56 -14.52
N ASP A 87 -1.42 -7.01 -14.32
CA ASP A 87 -0.14 -7.67 -14.63
C ASP A 87 0.14 -8.87 -13.72
N LEU A 88 -0.16 -8.75 -12.42
CA LEU A 88 -0.05 -9.82 -11.45
C LEU A 88 -1.16 -10.86 -11.64
N ALA A 89 -2.39 -10.42 -11.91
CA ALA A 89 -3.52 -11.32 -12.15
C ALA A 89 -3.23 -12.25 -13.35
N LEU A 90 -2.82 -11.68 -14.49
CA LEU A 90 -2.46 -12.44 -15.70
C LEU A 90 -1.28 -13.39 -15.46
N TYR A 91 -0.29 -12.97 -14.66
CA TYR A 91 0.86 -13.82 -14.33
C TYR A 91 0.47 -15.05 -13.50
N ILE A 92 -0.42 -14.87 -12.52
CA ILE A 92 -0.92 -15.97 -11.68
C ILE A 92 -1.76 -16.94 -12.53
N GLU A 93 -2.64 -16.43 -13.40
CA GLU A 93 -3.44 -17.25 -14.31
C GLU A 93 -2.57 -18.12 -15.23
N HIS A 94 -1.47 -17.57 -15.77
CA HIS A 94 -0.54 -18.32 -16.62
C HIS A 94 0.29 -19.38 -15.87
N ILE A 95 0.54 -19.21 -14.57
CA ILE A 95 1.30 -20.22 -13.79
C ILE A 95 0.42 -21.40 -13.37
N HIS A 96 -0.89 -21.18 -13.26
CA HIS A 96 -1.85 -22.21 -12.84
C HIS A 96 -2.59 -22.89 -14.00
N SER A 97 -2.29 -22.53 -15.25
CA SER A 97 -2.71 -23.23 -16.47
C SER A 97 -1.68 -24.27 -16.90
#